data_AF-A0A3B5MXR9-F1
#
_entry.id   AF-A0A3B5MXR9-F1
#
_cell.length_a   1.000
_cell.length_b   1.000
_cell.length_c   1.000
_cell.angle_alpha   90.00
_cell.angle_beta   90.00
_cell.angle_gamma   90.00
#
_symmetry.space_group_name_H-M   'P 1'
#
loop_
_entity.id
_entity.type
_entity.pdbx_description
1 polymer ?
#
loop_
_entity_poly.entity_id
_entity_poly.type
_entity_poly.pdbx_seq_one_letter_code
_entity_poly.pdbx_strand_id
1 'polypeptide(L)'
;MALLKVLLLLLLLGLGEITGAHDCDDTERLYHVRLRRSKGTERFRCGGSLIHSEWILTAAHCWKLEPGWQSGFLCVHYNLTFSAGLT
;
A
#
# COMPACT_ATOMS: atom_id res chain seq x y z
N MET A 1 20.86 -16.02 37.89
CA MET A 1 21.58 -14.87 37.27
C MET A 1 22.03 -15.15 35.84
N ALA A 2 22.65 -16.30 35.55
CA ALA A 2 23.06 -16.66 34.18
C ALA A 2 21.87 -16.86 33.22
N LEU A 3 20.82 -17.57 33.67
CA LEU A 3 19.62 -17.82 32.87
C LEU A 3 18.91 -16.52 32.42
N LEU A 4 18.81 -15.54 33.31
CA LEU A 4 18.18 -14.25 33.02
C LEU A 4 18.96 -13.45 31.97
N LYS A 5 20.30 -13.49 32.03
CA LYS A 5 21.16 -12.85 31.03
C LYS A 5 21.07 -13.55 29.67
N VAL A 6 20.98 -14.88 29.64
CA VAL A 6 20.79 -15.66 28.40
C VAL A 6 19.43 -15.37 27.78
N LEU A 7 18.37 -15.32 28.59
CA LEU A 7 17.02 -15.00 28.11
C LEU A 7 16.95 -13.56 27.55
N LEU A 8 17.59 -12.60 28.24
CA LEU A 8 17.74 -11.23 27.75
C LEU A 8 18.53 -11.16 26.43
N LEU A 9 19.60 -11.93 26.28
CA LEU A 9 20.37 -12.00 25.03
C LEU A 9 19.56 -12.59 23.88
N LEU A 10 18.78 -13.65 24.11
CA LEU A 10 17.91 -14.25 23.08
C LEU A 10 16.79 -13.29 22.64
N LEU A 11 16.25 -12.51 23.57
CA LEU A 11 15.24 -11.47 23.27
C LEU A 11 15.85 -10.27 22.51
N LEU A 12 17.10 -9.90 22.83
CA LEU A 12 17.82 -8.82 22.13
C LEU A 12 18.31 -9.23 20.75
N LEU A 13 18.61 -10.51 20.53
CA LEU A 13 19.04 -11.05 19.24
C LEU A 13 17.90 -11.21 18.23
N GLY A 14 16.65 -10.99 18.65
CA GLY A 14 15.48 -10.86 17.77
C GLY A 14 15.56 -11.81 16.58
N LEU A 15 15.49 -13.12 16.84
CA LEU A 15 15.63 -14.16 15.81
C LEU A 15 14.39 -14.19 14.89
N GLY A 16 14.17 -13.10 14.18
CA GLY A 16 13.28 -13.00 13.03
C GLY A 16 14.18 -13.06 11.80
N GLU A 17 14.21 -14.22 11.14
CA GLU A 17 14.87 -14.35 9.85
C GLU A 17 14.13 -13.49 8.83
N ILE A 18 14.86 -12.67 8.07
CA ILE A 18 14.29 -11.98 6.92
C ILE A 18 14.10 -13.02 5.82
N THR A 19 12.91 -13.60 5.73
CA THR A 19 12.52 -14.36 4.55
C THR A 19 12.46 -13.38 3.38
N GLY A 20 13.32 -13.57 2.37
CA GLY A 20 13.47 -12.64 1.25
C GLY A 20 12.15 -12.32 0.53
N ALA A 21 12.11 -11.18 -0.15
CA ALA A 21 11.00 -10.85 -1.03
C ALA A 21 10.93 -11.85 -2.20
N HIS A 22 9.72 -12.25 -2.56
CA HIS A 22 9.45 -13.07 -3.74
C HIS A 22 8.36 -12.40 -4.58
N ASP A 23 8.33 -12.75 -5.86
CA ASP A 23 7.26 -12.34 -6.75
C ASP A 23 5.97 -13.09 -6.39
N CYS A 24 4.88 -12.33 -6.27
CA CYS A 24 3.56 -12.88 -5.98
C CYS A 24 2.93 -13.50 -7.22
N ASP A 25 2.18 -14.57 -7.06
CA ASP A 25 1.26 -15.07 -8.10
C ASP A 25 0.10 -14.08 -8.34
N ASP A 26 -0.46 -14.09 -9.54
CA ASP A 26 -1.54 -13.18 -9.96
C ASP A 26 -2.79 -13.28 -9.07
N THR A 27 -2.98 -14.41 -8.39
CA THR A 27 -4.12 -14.65 -7.50
C THR A 27 -3.89 -14.24 -6.04
N GLU A 28 -2.65 -13.91 -5.64
CA GLU A 28 -2.35 -13.60 -4.23
C GLU A 28 -2.85 -12.21 -3.80
N ARG A 29 -3.09 -11.30 -4.74
CA ARG A 29 -3.41 -9.90 -4.46
C ARG A 29 -4.63 -9.40 -5.22
N LEU A 30 -5.71 -10.19 -5.21
CA LEU A 30 -6.95 -9.95 -5.97
C LEU A 30 -7.54 -8.54 -5.85
N TYR A 31 -7.37 -7.89 -4.70
CA TYR A 31 -7.93 -6.55 -4.44
C TYR A 31 -6.91 -5.42 -4.58
N HIS A 32 -5.63 -5.73 -4.85
CA HIS A 32 -4.59 -4.71 -4.99
C HIS A 32 -4.72 -4.00 -6.33
N VAL A 33 -4.87 -2.68 -6.31
CA VAL A 33 -5.03 -1.88 -7.53
C VAL A 33 -3.89 -0.88 -7.68
N ARG A 34 -3.49 -0.65 -8.94
CA ARG A 34 -2.52 0.38 -9.31
C ARG A 34 -3.24 1.62 -9.81
N LEU A 35 -3.14 2.71 -9.06
CA LEU A 35 -3.65 4.02 -9.45
C LEU A 35 -2.61 4.73 -10.31
N ARG A 36 -3.03 5.22 -11.49
CA ARG A 36 -2.20 5.99 -12.41
C ARG A 36 -2.82 7.36 -12.63
N ARG A 37 -2.06 8.42 -12.36
CA ARG A 37 -2.47 9.80 -12.59
C ARG A 37 -1.47 10.51 -13.47
N SER A 38 -1.94 11.31 -14.42
CA SER A 38 -1.09 12.15 -15.27
C SER A 38 -1.37 13.62 -14.99
N LYS A 39 -0.32 14.43 -14.84
CA LYS A 39 -0.39 15.90 -14.71
C LYS A 39 0.61 16.51 -15.70
N GLY A 40 0.12 16.98 -16.85
CA GLY A 40 0.99 17.41 -17.94
C GLY A 40 1.88 16.25 -18.41
N THR A 41 3.20 16.40 -18.27
CA THR A 41 4.19 15.35 -18.58
C THR A 41 4.47 14.42 -17.40
N GLU A 42 4.05 14.77 -16.18
CA GLU A 42 4.32 13.96 -14.98
C GLU A 42 3.33 12.80 -14.85
N ARG A 43 3.85 11.59 -14.57
CA ARG A 43 3.05 10.38 -14.31
C ARG A 43 3.26 9.92 -12.88
N PHE A 44 2.21 9.98 -12.06
CA PHE A 44 2.20 9.53 -10.67
C PHE A 44 1.58 8.14 -10.58
N ARG A 45 2.15 7.30 -9.69
CA ARG A 45 1.65 5.97 -9.38
C ARG A 45 1.43 5.83 -7.88
N CYS A 46 0.32 5.21 -7.52
CA CYS A 46 0.00 4.84 -6.15
C CYS A 46 -0.62 3.43 -6.11
N GLY A 47 -0.65 2.84 -4.91
CA GLY A 47 -1.41 1.63 -4.63
C GLY A 47 -2.77 1.94 -4.01
N GLY A 48 -3.68 0.98 -4.04
CA GLY A 48 -4.95 1.01 -3.32
C GLY A 48 -5.56 -0.39 -3.19
N SER A 49 -6.73 -0.46 -2.57
CA SER A 49 -7.49 -1.71 -2.37
C SER A 49 -8.92 -1.57 -2.88
N LEU A 50 -9.40 -2.52 -3.70
CA LEU A 50 -10.80 -2.61 -4.10
C LEU A 50 -11.64 -3.11 -2.91
N ILE A 51 -12.50 -2.26 -2.36
CA ILE A 51 -13.35 -2.58 -1.19
C ILE A 51 -14.82 -2.81 -1.58
N HIS A 52 -15.18 -2.50 -2.81
CA HIS A 52 -16.48 -2.73 -3.43
C HIS A 52 -16.32 -2.68 -4.95
N SER A 53 -17.33 -3.10 -5.71
CA SER A 53 -17.32 -3.07 -7.19
C SER A 53 -17.00 -1.69 -7.79
N GLU A 54 -17.23 -0.60 -7.04
CA GLU A 54 -17.10 0.78 -7.49
C GLU A 54 -16.25 1.65 -6.54
N TRP A 55 -15.66 1.06 -5.49
CA TRP A 55 -14.99 1.81 -4.44
C TRP A 55 -13.57 1.30 -4.21
N ILE A 56 -12.59 2.21 -4.36
CA ILE A 56 -11.18 1.97 -4.08
C ILE A 56 -10.75 2.77 -2.85
N LEU A 57 -10.04 2.09 -1.96
CA LEU A 57 -9.36 2.65 -0.80
C LEU A 57 -7.93 3.04 -1.15
N THR A 58 -7.52 4.28 -0.87
CA THR A 58 -6.14 4.75 -1.12
C THR A 58 -5.71 5.83 -0.13
N ALA A 59 -4.40 6.11 -0.09
CA ALA A 59 -3.86 7.23 0.68
C ALA A 59 -4.29 8.58 0.08
N ALA A 60 -4.63 9.55 0.94
CA ALA A 60 -5.07 10.89 0.55
C ALA A 60 -4.03 11.61 -0.33
N HIS A 61 -2.74 11.50 0.01
CA HIS A 61 -1.66 12.20 -0.70
C HIS A 61 -1.48 11.75 -2.16
N CYS A 62 -2.06 10.60 -2.54
CA CYS A 62 -2.08 10.15 -3.93
C CYS A 62 -2.94 11.05 -4.84
N TRP A 63 -3.81 11.88 -4.24
CA TRP A 63 -4.61 12.86 -4.95
C TRP A 63 -4.23 14.28 -4.50
N LYS A 64 -3.79 15.12 -5.45
CA LYS A 64 -3.73 16.57 -5.21
C LYS A 64 -5.16 17.09 -5.40
N LEU A 65 -5.92 17.10 -4.30
CA LEU A 65 -7.04 18.00 -4.14
C LEU A 65 -6.42 19.40 -3.91
N GLU A 66 -7.02 20.44 -4.49
CA GLU A 66 -6.67 21.85 -4.23
C GLU A 66 -6.46 22.12 -2.72
N PRO A 67 -5.59 23.08 -2.33
CA PRO A 67 -5.15 23.23 -0.95
C PRO A 67 -6.29 23.68 -0.03
N GLY A 68 -6.94 22.71 0.62
CA GLY A 68 -8.00 22.96 1.60
C GLY A 68 -8.35 21.78 2.51
N TRP A 69 -7.78 20.60 2.26
CA TRP A 69 -8.04 19.43 3.11
C TRP A 69 -6.76 18.62 3.33
N GLN A 70 -5.87 19.16 4.16
CA GLN A 70 -4.74 18.43 4.73
C GLN A 70 -5.08 18.00 6.15
N SER A 71 -5.87 16.94 6.31
CA SER A 71 -5.97 16.21 7.58
C SER A 71 -6.78 14.91 7.42
N GLY A 72 -6.10 13.81 7.08
CA GLY A 72 -6.56 12.48 7.49
C GLY A 72 -7.86 11.92 6.90
N PHE A 73 -8.19 12.20 5.63
CA PHE A 73 -9.34 11.57 4.99
C PHE A 73 -8.94 10.36 4.15
N LEU A 74 -9.57 9.23 4.46
CA LEU A 74 -9.56 8.02 3.65
C LEU A 74 -10.41 8.31 2.39
N CYS A 75 -9.77 8.56 1.25
CA CYS A 75 -10.52 8.85 0.02
C CYS A 75 -11.09 7.55 -0.55
N VAL A 76 -12.42 7.44 -0.53
CA VAL A 76 -13.18 6.47 -1.31
C VAL A 76 -13.60 7.17 -2.60
N HIS A 77 -12.86 6.94 -3.69
CA HIS A 77 -13.10 7.68 -4.94
C HIS A 77 -14.19 6.97 -5.77
N TYR A 78 -15.24 7.71 -6.17
CA TYR A 78 -16.44 7.17 -6.84
C TYR A 78 -16.36 7.09 -8.37
N ASN A 79 -15.24 7.49 -8.99
CA ASN A 79 -15.16 7.55 -10.46
C ASN A 79 -13.74 7.50 -11.03
N LEU A 80 -12.99 6.45 -10.68
CA LEU A 80 -11.75 6.14 -11.38
C LEU A 80 -12.11 5.39 -12.67
N THR A 81 -11.98 6.04 -13.83
CA THR A 81 -12.03 5.35 -15.12
C THR A 81 -10.88 4.35 -15.17
N PHE A 82 -11.17 3.09 -14.85
CA PHE A 82 -10.20 2.02 -14.77
C PHE A 82 -9.79 1.63 -16.18
N SER A 83 -8.73 2.27 -16.71
CA SER A 83 -8.01 1.70 -17.84
C SER A 83 -7.23 0.49 -17.31
N ALA A 84 -7.92 -0.65 -17.18
CA ALA A 84 -7.28 -1.95 -17.09
C ALA A 84 -6.40 -2.10 -18.34
N GLY A 85 -5.12 -1.75 -18.22
CA GLY A 85 -4.13 -2.15 -19.20
C GLY A 85 -3.95 -3.65 -19.05
N LEU A 86 -4.74 -4.41 -19.81
CA LEU A 86 -4.42 -5.77 -20.19
C LEU A 86 -3.10 -5.71 -20.97
N THR A 87 -2.06 -6.31 -20.41
CA THR A 87 -0.88 -6.79 -21.13
C THR A 87 -0.59 -8.16 -20.58
#